data_AF-A0A843LWU5-F1
#
_entry.id   AF-A0A843LWU5-F1
#
_cell.length_a   1.000
_cell.length_b   1.000
_cell.length_c   1.000
_cell.angle_alpha   90.00
_cell.angle_beta   90.00
_cell.angle_gamma   90.00
#
_symmetry.space_group_name_H-M   'P 1'
#
loop_
_entity.id
_entity.type
_entity.pdbx_description
1 polymer ?
#
loop_
_entity_poly.entity_id
_entity_poly.type
_entity_poly.pdbx_seq_one_letter_code
_entity_poly.pdbx_strand_id
1 'polypeptide(L)'
;MSGKIAAGLTCPACGGQINLEEGEGLAFCKFCGSFFALDAEEGVSKIIYRMEKTADEAKAAVKAWMKNGNTAKKLETRAEFTEVSAAYLPFWRLIARGKACICGLSSGRSNTPQEALINREYIYSELACEAGDLGIRTVRIPENARAVVADTAGLPAFPVTVSKDECRKNGCEAIMEQAITDGTGDGGWKEADVFGFKFKVCSPASANLPDRRMITFSKAFCIPKGFSLIYYPFYIVRYDYQGKSYTAAVDGIAGNIVSGRAPETPDVRAGLQESAGLLPVQLPESELHLCPRPFSRQTACRL
;
A
#
# COMPACT_ATOMS: atom_id res chain seq x y z
N MET A 1 5.45 -13.23 5.96
CA MET A 1 4.39 -13.03 6.99
C MET A 1 4.42 -11.54 7.28
N SER A 2 3.43 -10.79 6.82
CA SER A 2 3.49 -9.32 6.82
C SER A 2 3.63 -8.77 8.24
N GLY A 3 4.62 -7.91 8.45
CA GLY A 3 5.00 -7.35 9.75
C GLY A 3 3.87 -6.56 10.39
N LYS A 4 3.13 -7.21 11.28
CA LYS A 4 2.23 -6.56 12.22
C LYS A 4 3.04 -5.93 13.34
N ILE A 5 2.74 -4.69 13.66
CA ILE A 5 3.48 -3.90 14.64
C ILE A 5 2.90 -4.20 16.02
N ALA A 6 3.76 -4.57 16.97
CA ALA A 6 3.42 -4.68 18.37
C ALA A 6 3.67 -3.34 19.07
N ALA A 7 2.63 -2.59 19.43
CA ALA A 7 2.75 -1.42 20.29
C ALA A 7 2.68 -1.85 21.76
N GLY A 8 3.65 -1.43 22.58
CA GLY A 8 3.66 -1.66 24.02
C GLY A 8 2.84 -0.59 24.74
N LEU A 9 1.73 -0.99 25.37
CA LEU A 9 0.90 -0.15 26.24
C LEU A 9 1.01 -0.60 27.68
N THR A 10 0.86 0.33 28.62
CA THR A 10 0.80 -0.02 30.04
C THR A 10 -0.66 -0.22 30.43
N CYS A 11 -0.97 -1.38 31.02
CA CYS A 11 -2.30 -1.69 31.53
C CYS A 11 -2.70 -0.66 32.61
N PRO A 12 -3.82 0.08 32.44
CA PRO A 12 -4.23 1.07 33.44
C PRO A 12 -4.71 0.42 34.75
N ALA A 13 -5.12 -0.85 34.72
CA ALA A 13 -5.59 -1.55 35.91
C ALA A 13 -4.46 -2.11 36.79
N CYS A 14 -3.33 -2.54 36.21
CA CYS A 14 -2.28 -3.23 36.98
C CYS A 14 -0.84 -2.83 36.64
N GLY A 15 -0.63 -1.92 35.68
CA GLY A 15 0.71 -1.50 35.26
C GLY A 15 1.47 -2.51 34.39
N GLY A 16 0.88 -3.67 34.07
CA GLY A 16 1.52 -4.67 33.21
C GLY A 16 1.66 -4.22 31.76
N GLN A 17 2.73 -4.64 31.06
CA GLN A 17 2.92 -4.31 29.64
C GLN A 17 2.04 -5.18 28.73
N ILE A 18 1.23 -4.53 27.92
CA ILE A 18 0.34 -5.14 26.92
C ILE A 18 0.97 -4.89 25.54
N ASN A 19 1.24 -5.95 24.80
CA ASN A 19 1.62 -5.86 23.40
C ASN A 19 0.34 -5.93 22.57
N LEU A 20 0.05 -4.89 21.80
CA LEU A 20 -1.06 -4.87 20.87
C LEU A 20 -0.59 -4.98 19.44
N GLU A 21 -1.25 -5.82 18.66
CA GLU A 21 -1.12 -5.78 17.22
C GLU A 21 -1.92 -4.61 16.64
N GLU A 22 -1.37 -4.01 15.59
CA GLU A 22 -2.07 -2.96 14.87
C GLU A 22 -3.42 -3.46 14.31
N GLY A 23 -4.50 -2.74 14.64
CA GLY A 23 -5.86 -3.11 14.26
C GLY A 23 -6.62 -3.95 15.29
N GLU A 24 -6.05 -4.18 16.48
CA GLU A 24 -6.81 -4.66 17.64
C GLU A 24 -7.62 -3.51 18.26
N GLY A 25 -8.95 -3.64 18.29
CA GLY A 25 -9.85 -2.72 19.00
C GLY A 25 -10.06 -3.07 20.47
N LEU A 26 -9.49 -4.18 20.92
CA LEU A 26 -9.60 -4.70 22.29
C LEU A 26 -8.22 -5.12 22.78
N ALA A 27 -7.79 -4.55 23.90
CA ALA A 27 -6.57 -4.94 24.61
C ALA A 27 -6.91 -5.98 25.69
N PHE A 28 -6.23 -7.13 25.65
CA PHE A 28 -6.32 -8.13 26.72
C PHE A 28 -5.05 -8.15 27.57
N CYS A 29 -5.19 -7.85 28.87
CA CYS A 29 -4.08 -7.91 29.80
C CYS A 29 -3.91 -9.34 30.36
N LYS A 30 -2.84 -10.03 29.95
CA LYS A 30 -2.50 -11.36 30.47
C LYS A 30 -2.16 -11.40 31.98
N PHE A 31 -1.86 -10.25 32.59
CA PHE A 31 -1.47 -10.16 34.00
C PHE A 31 -2.65 -10.11 34.95
N CYS A 32 -3.68 -9.31 34.65
CA CYS A 32 -4.85 -9.12 35.54
C CYS A 32 -6.17 -9.60 34.93
N GLY A 33 -6.16 -10.08 33.68
CA GLY A 33 -7.36 -10.55 32.99
C GLY A 33 -8.33 -9.45 32.55
N SER A 34 -7.94 -8.18 32.69
CA SER A 34 -8.78 -7.06 32.26
C SER A 34 -8.83 -6.93 30.74
N PHE A 35 -10.02 -6.60 30.24
CA PHE A 35 -10.27 -6.23 28.84
C PHE A 35 -10.49 -4.73 28.76
N PHE A 36 -9.79 -4.07 27.83
CA PHE A 36 -9.99 -2.65 27.57
C PHE A 36 -10.41 -2.47 26.11
N ALA A 37 -11.52 -1.78 25.87
CA ALA A 37 -11.82 -1.25 24.56
C ALA A 37 -10.81 -0.15 24.24
N LEU A 38 -10.19 -0.25 23.07
CA LEU A 38 -9.31 0.79 22.56
C LEU A 38 -10.17 1.70 21.72
N ASP A 39 -10.75 2.72 22.36
CA ASP A 39 -11.44 3.77 21.62
C ASP A 39 -10.40 4.60 20.86
N ALA A 40 -10.30 4.34 19.56
CA ALA A 40 -9.59 5.18 18.61
C ALA A 40 -10.44 6.42 18.20
N GLU A 41 -11.35 6.87 19.08
CA GLU A 41 -12.30 7.93 18.75
C GLU A 41 -11.66 9.33 18.72
N GLU A 42 -10.54 9.58 19.40
CA GLU A 42 -9.87 10.91 19.35
C GLU A 42 -8.39 10.89 18.93
N GLY A 43 -7.71 9.75 19.01
CA GLY A 43 -6.29 9.64 18.64
C GLY A 43 -6.09 8.68 17.50
N VAL A 44 -5.64 9.16 16.33
CA VAL A 44 -5.02 8.24 15.36
C VAL A 44 -3.71 7.74 15.97
N SER A 45 -3.51 6.42 16.01
CA SER A 45 -2.25 5.85 16.49
C SER A 45 -1.10 6.38 15.65
N LYS A 46 -0.16 7.07 16.30
CA LYS A 46 1.04 7.61 15.64
C LYS A 46 2.17 6.61 15.78
N ILE A 47 2.77 6.24 14.66
CA ILE A 47 3.89 5.28 14.62
C ILE A 47 5.05 5.95 13.91
N ILE A 48 6.24 5.88 14.48
CA ILE A 48 7.44 6.47 13.89
C ILE A 48 8.41 5.34 13.59
N TYR A 49 8.93 5.28 12.38
CA TYR A 49 9.93 4.29 12.01
C TYR A 49 11.34 4.81 12.20
N ARG A 50 12.22 3.97 12.74
CA ARG A 50 13.64 4.31 12.87
C ARG A 50 14.28 4.43 11.49
N MET A 51 15.07 5.48 11.30
CA MET A 51 16.00 5.59 10.19
C MET A 51 17.17 4.60 10.41
N GLU A 52 17.24 3.58 9.57
CA GLU A 52 18.26 2.53 9.68
C GLU A 52 19.48 2.82 8.80
N LYS A 53 19.29 3.58 7.71
CA LYS A 53 20.36 3.99 6.80
C LYS A 53 21.03 5.27 7.25
N THR A 54 22.30 5.44 6.88
CA THR A 54 23.05 6.68 7.11
C THR A 54 23.02 7.59 5.87
N ALA A 55 23.36 8.86 6.07
CA ALA A 55 23.41 9.84 4.97
C ALA A 55 24.44 9.46 3.88
N ASP A 56 25.55 8.82 4.26
CA ASP A 56 26.57 8.39 3.31
C ASP A 56 26.14 7.17 2.49
N GLU A 57 25.39 6.24 3.10
CA GLU A 57 24.74 5.14 2.38
C GLU A 57 23.70 5.67 1.38
N ALA A 58 22.93 6.69 1.76
CA ALA A 58 21.98 7.34 0.86
C ALA A 58 22.69 8.01 -0.34
N LYS A 59 23.78 8.73 -0.10
CA LYS A 59 24.63 9.29 -1.18
C LYS A 59 25.16 8.20 -2.10
N ALA A 60 25.62 7.08 -1.53
CA ALA A 60 26.12 5.95 -2.31
C ALA A 60 25.02 5.33 -3.19
N ALA A 61 23.80 5.18 -2.66
CA ALA A 61 22.64 4.71 -3.43
C ALA A 61 22.30 5.64 -4.60
N VAL A 62 22.33 6.96 -4.39
CA VAL A 62 22.11 7.95 -5.47
C VAL A 62 23.20 7.84 -6.53
N LYS A 63 24.48 7.76 -6.15
CA LYS A 63 25.58 7.57 -7.11
C LYS A 63 25.43 6.28 -7.93
N ALA A 64 25.01 5.19 -7.29
CA ALA A 64 24.78 3.91 -7.96
C ALA A 64 23.61 4.01 -8.97
N TRP A 65 22.54 4.71 -8.61
CA TRP A 65 21.42 4.99 -9.51
C TRP A 65 21.81 5.86 -10.69
N MET A 66 22.59 6.92 -10.48
CA MET A 66 23.11 7.78 -11.55
C MET A 66 23.93 7.00 -12.58
N LYS A 67 24.67 5.97 -12.14
CA LYS A 67 25.51 5.12 -12.99
C LYS A 67 24.70 4.11 -13.83
N ASN A 68 23.64 3.55 -13.26
CA ASN A 68 22.88 2.44 -13.84
C ASN A 68 21.57 2.87 -14.54
N GLY A 69 21.12 4.10 -14.33
CA GLY A 69 19.92 4.65 -14.96
C GLY A 69 20.16 5.12 -16.39
N ASN A 70 19.07 5.38 -17.11
CA ASN A 70 19.09 5.98 -18.44
C ASN A 70 19.38 7.50 -18.35
N THR A 71 20.47 7.85 -17.69
CA THR A 71 20.81 9.20 -17.24
C THR A 71 21.95 9.78 -18.07
N ALA A 72 22.12 11.11 -18.04
CA ALA A 72 23.24 11.78 -18.69
C ALA A 72 24.59 11.11 -18.42
N LYS A 73 25.43 11.01 -19.47
CA LYS A 73 26.72 10.32 -19.39
C LYS A 73 27.59 10.90 -18.28
N LYS A 74 28.14 10.01 -17.44
CA LYS A 74 29.05 10.34 -16.33
C LYS A 74 28.45 11.28 -15.27
N LEU A 75 27.12 11.26 -15.11
CA LEU A 75 26.43 12.10 -14.11
C LEU A 75 27.03 11.90 -12.71
N GLU A 76 27.34 10.66 -12.32
CA GLU A 76 27.90 10.32 -11.02
C GLU A 76 29.23 11.01 -10.70
N THR A 77 29.98 11.43 -11.72
CA THR A 77 31.26 12.14 -11.58
C THR A 77 31.15 13.65 -11.73
N ARG A 78 30.08 14.12 -12.40
CA ARG A 78 29.89 15.54 -12.75
C ARG A 78 28.83 16.23 -11.91
N ALA A 79 27.95 15.47 -11.26
CA ALA A 79 26.98 15.99 -10.32
C ALA A 79 27.68 16.35 -9.01
N GLU A 80 27.33 17.51 -8.46
CA GLU A 80 27.77 17.95 -7.15
C GLU A 80 26.62 17.82 -6.16
N PHE A 81 26.84 17.16 -5.03
CA PHE A 81 25.82 17.01 -4.00
C PHE A 81 25.74 18.28 -3.16
N THR A 82 24.63 19.01 -3.28
CA THR A 82 24.41 20.28 -2.59
C THR A 82 23.87 20.08 -1.18
N GLU A 83 22.94 19.13 -0.99
CA GLU A 83 22.28 18.89 0.30
C GLU A 83 21.91 17.42 0.47
N VAL A 84 22.11 16.87 1.67
CA VAL A 84 21.59 15.56 2.06
C VAL A 84 20.95 15.68 3.43
N SER A 85 19.62 15.69 3.46
CA SER A 85 18.83 15.89 4.68
C SER A 85 17.94 14.70 4.97
N ALA A 86 17.84 14.35 6.26
CA ALA A 86 16.87 13.38 6.75
C ALA A 86 15.50 14.06 6.83
N ALA A 87 14.47 13.39 6.34
CA ALA A 87 13.09 13.88 6.38
C ALA A 87 12.15 12.75 6.75
N TYR A 88 11.16 13.04 7.59
CA TYR A 88 10.09 12.12 7.93
C TYR A 88 8.81 12.53 7.22
N LEU A 89 8.33 11.66 6.34
CA LEU A 89 7.07 11.89 5.63
C LEU A 89 5.92 11.17 6.36
N PRO A 90 4.83 11.88 6.68
CA PRO A 90 3.65 11.27 7.26
C PRO A 90 2.82 10.54 6.20
N PHE A 91 2.31 9.35 6.54
CA PHE A 91 1.36 8.60 5.72
C PHE A 91 0.20 8.13 6.57
N TRP A 92 -1.00 8.19 6.01
CA TRP A 92 -2.13 7.45 6.53
C TRP A 92 -2.00 6.00 6.11
N ARG A 93 -2.16 5.08 7.06
CA ARG A 93 -2.13 3.64 6.82
C ARG A 93 -3.43 3.01 7.27
N LEU A 94 -4.09 2.31 6.36
CA LEU A 94 -5.34 1.58 6.60
C LEU A 94 -5.07 0.09 6.41
N ILE A 95 -5.29 -0.69 7.47
CA ILE A 95 -5.44 -2.15 7.38
C ILE A 95 -6.94 -2.44 7.34
N ALA A 96 -7.42 -3.10 6.28
CA ALA A 96 -8.80 -3.51 6.20
C ALA A 96 -8.96 -4.88 5.55
N ARG A 97 -10.05 -5.56 5.90
CA ARG A 97 -10.47 -6.77 5.19
C ARG A 97 -11.30 -6.37 3.98
N GLY A 98 -10.80 -6.66 2.79
CA GLY A 98 -11.51 -6.53 1.54
C GLY A 98 -12.28 -7.83 1.25
N LYS A 99 -13.59 -7.72 1.12
CA LYS A 99 -14.45 -8.81 0.68
C LYS A 99 -15.03 -8.47 -0.67
N ALA A 100 -15.00 -9.39 -1.63
CA ALA A 100 -15.66 -9.21 -2.91
C ALA A 100 -16.34 -10.50 -3.39
N CYS A 101 -17.50 -10.36 -4.03
CA CYS A 101 -18.15 -11.42 -4.79
C CYS A 101 -18.19 -10.96 -6.25
N ILE A 102 -17.64 -11.79 -7.14
CA ILE A 102 -17.55 -11.52 -8.56
C ILE A 102 -18.19 -12.71 -9.28
N CYS A 103 -19.19 -12.45 -10.10
CA CYS A 103 -19.83 -13.45 -10.94
C CYS A 103 -19.62 -13.07 -12.41
N GLY A 104 -19.34 -14.07 -13.24
CA GLY A 104 -19.08 -13.86 -14.65
C GLY A 104 -19.24 -15.11 -15.50
N LEU A 105 -18.84 -15.00 -16.76
CA LEU A 105 -18.83 -16.06 -17.75
C LEU A 105 -17.41 -16.17 -18.30
N SER A 106 -16.83 -17.37 -18.33
CA SER A 106 -15.61 -17.63 -19.10
C SER A 106 -15.97 -17.90 -20.57
N SER A 107 -15.29 -17.26 -21.51
CA SER A 107 -15.53 -17.49 -22.94
C SER A 107 -14.80 -18.74 -23.42
N GLY A 108 -15.56 -19.80 -23.68
CA GLY A 108 -15.08 -21.00 -24.38
C GLY A 108 -16.07 -21.41 -25.47
N ARG A 109 -16.08 -22.70 -25.86
CA ARG A 109 -17.11 -23.25 -26.78
C ARG A 109 -18.55 -23.12 -26.24
N SER A 110 -18.71 -22.92 -24.93
CA SER A 110 -19.95 -22.61 -24.23
C SER A 110 -19.66 -21.62 -23.10
N ASN A 111 -20.52 -20.63 -22.92
CA ASN A 111 -20.46 -19.71 -21.77
C ASN A 111 -20.62 -20.54 -20.49
N THR A 112 -19.58 -20.56 -19.64
CA THR A 112 -19.61 -21.27 -18.37
C THR A 112 -19.62 -20.24 -17.24
N PRO A 113 -20.61 -20.28 -16.33
CA PRO A 113 -20.62 -19.44 -15.14
C PRO A 113 -19.38 -19.63 -14.28
N GLN A 114 -18.81 -18.53 -13.83
CA GLN A 114 -17.67 -18.46 -12.93
C GLN A 114 -18.03 -17.57 -11.75
N GLU A 115 -17.61 -17.97 -10.56
CA GLU A 115 -17.75 -17.19 -9.33
C GLU A 115 -16.39 -17.10 -8.65
N ALA A 116 -16.03 -15.91 -8.19
CA ALA A 116 -14.87 -15.67 -7.35
C ALA A 116 -15.31 -14.93 -6.08
N LEU A 117 -14.96 -15.50 -4.93
CA LEU A 117 -15.15 -14.90 -3.62
C LEU A 117 -13.79 -14.50 -3.06
N ILE A 118 -13.60 -13.21 -2.80
CA ILE A 118 -12.39 -12.66 -2.20
C ILE A 118 -12.68 -12.31 -0.75
N ASN A 119 -11.75 -12.70 0.12
CA ASN A 119 -11.83 -12.43 1.56
C ASN A 119 -10.42 -12.31 2.15
N ARG A 120 -9.74 -11.20 1.85
CA ARG A 120 -8.32 -10.99 2.15
C ARG A 120 -8.09 -9.69 2.90
N GLU A 121 -6.94 -9.60 3.54
CA GLU A 121 -6.50 -8.37 4.19
C GLU A 121 -5.67 -7.54 3.22
N TYR A 122 -5.90 -6.23 3.23
CA TYR A 122 -5.21 -5.26 2.39
C TYR A 122 -4.59 -4.21 3.29
N ILE A 123 -3.39 -3.78 2.92
CA ILE A 123 -2.73 -2.62 3.51
C ILE A 123 -2.77 -1.53 2.46
N TYR A 124 -3.42 -0.43 2.80
CA TYR A 124 -3.43 0.80 2.03
C TYR A 124 -2.54 1.84 2.73
N SER A 125 -1.74 2.56 1.95
CA SER A 125 -1.02 3.74 2.45
C SER A 125 -1.09 4.91 1.47
N GLU A 126 -1.21 6.11 2.01
CA GLU A 126 -1.24 7.36 1.26
C GLU A 126 -0.51 8.46 2.01
N LEU A 127 0.22 9.29 1.27
CA LEU A 127 0.96 10.42 1.82
C LEU A 127 -0.01 11.42 2.45
N ALA A 128 0.25 11.79 3.70
CA ALA A 128 -0.61 12.64 4.50
C ALA A 128 -0.22 14.14 4.42
N CYS A 129 0.72 14.50 3.56
CA CYS A 129 1.21 15.86 3.37
C CYS A 129 1.41 16.20 1.89
N GLU A 130 1.58 17.49 1.59
CA GLU A 130 2.10 17.93 0.30
C GLU A 130 3.64 17.86 0.29
N ALA A 131 4.19 16.81 -0.34
CA ALA A 131 5.63 16.60 -0.46
C ALA A 131 6.27 17.30 -1.67
N GLY A 132 5.52 18.16 -2.37
CA GLY A 132 5.96 18.84 -3.59
C GLY A 132 6.49 17.87 -4.65
N ASP A 133 7.68 18.16 -5.17
CA ASP A 133 8.31 17.43 -6.27
C ASP A 133 8.99 16.11 -5.86
N LEU A 134 8.83 15.65 -4.61
CA LEU A 134 9.46 14.39 -4.16
C LEU A 134 8.89 13.16 -4.87
N GLY A 135 7.68 13.24 -5.44
CA GLY A 135 7.10 12.15 -6.23
C GLY A 135 6.70 10.91 -5.41
N ILE A 136 6.73 11.01 -4.08
CA ILE A 136 6.32 9.95 -3.16
C ILE A 136 4.82 10.10 -2.89
N ARG A 137 4.05 9.02 -3.03
CA ARG A 137 2.60 9.02 -2.76
C ARG A 137 2.16 7.95 -1.78
N THR A 138 2.89 6.84 -1.74
CA THR A 138 2.54 5.66 -0.95
C THR A 138 3.82 5.06 -0.42
N VAL A 139 3.71 4.26 0.64
CA VAL A 139 4.87 3.60 1.25
C VAL A 139 4.54 2.16 1.60
N ARG A 140 5.48 1.27 1.30
CA ARG A 140 5.45 -0.11 1.75
C ARG A 140 6.48 -0.26 2.86
N ILE A 141 6.01 -0.61 4.04
CA ILE A 141 6.89 -0.81 5.19
C ILE A 141 7.60 -2.16 5.00
N PRO A 142 8.94 -2.19 4.94
CA PRO A 142 9.66 -3.45 4.80
C PRO A 142 9.62 -4.24 6.11
N GLU A 143 9.74 -5.57 6.04
CA GLU A 143 9.61 -6.45 7.22
C GLU A 143 10.66 -6.17 8.32
N ASN A 144 11.81 -5.60 7.95
CA ASN A 144 12.87 -5.22 8.89
C ASN A 144 12.67 -3.84 9.53
N ALA A 145 11.59 -3.11 9.19
CA ALA A 145 11.33 -1.78 9.73
C ALA A 145 11.03 -1.84 11.23
N ARG A 146 11.69 -0.97 12.01
CA ARG A 146 11.52 -0.90 13.46
C ARG A 146 10.75 0.33 13.85
N ALA A 147 9.57 0.13 14.45
CA ALA A 147 8.81 1.21 15.06
C ALA A 147 9.51 1.67 16.36
N VAL A 148 9.52 2.97 16.60
CA VAL A 148 9.98 3.60 17.84
C VAL A 148 8.84 4.36 18.48
N VAL A 149 8.74 4.26 19.81
CA VAL A 149 7.88 5.13 20.60
C VAL A 149 8.67 6.42 20.82
N ALA A 150 8.39 7.44 20.01
CA ALA A 150 9.03 8.74 20.10
C ALA A 150 8.00 9.84 19.90
N ASP A 151 8.26 11.01 20.47
CA ASP A 151 7.52 12.21 20.10
C ASP A 151 7.99 12.69 18.71
N THR A 152 7.05 13.22 17.93
CA THR A 152 7.35 13.96 16.71
C THR A 152 8.10 15.26 16.97
N ALA A 153 8.03 15.81 18.18
CA ALA A 153 8.77 17.00 18.59
C ALA A 153 10.29 16.77 18.48
N GLY A 154 10.90 17.35 17.43
CA GLY A 154 12.32 17.25 17.14
C GLY A 154 12.67 16.39 15.91
N LEU A 155 11.68 15.73 15.30
CA LEU A 155 11.89 15.11 13.99
C LEU A 155 11.78 16.16 12.88
N PRO A 156 12.61 16.09 11.83
CA PRO A 156 12.43 16.87 10.61
C PRO A 156 11.25 16.30 9.80
N ALA A 157 10.05 16.39 10.38
CA ALA A 157 8.83 15.81 9.86
C ALA A 157 8.00 16.85 9.12
N PHE A 158 7.39 16.43 8.01
CA PHE A 158 6.46 17.26 7.29
C PHE A 158 5.14 17.39 8.08
N PRO A 159 4.48 18.56 8.04
CA PRO A 159 3.18 18.72 8.66
C PRO A 159 2.13 17.89 7.92
N VAL A 160 1.19 17.31 8.67
CA VAL A 160 0.04 16.62 8.09
C VAL A 160 -0.92 17.66 7.53
N THR A 161 -1.26 17.55 6.25
CA THR A 161 -2.19 18.46 5.56
C THR A 161 -3.45 17.75 5.05
N VAL A 162 -3.39 16.42 4.88
CA VAL A 162 -4.52 15.61 4.39
C VAL A 162 -5.35 15.08 5.55
N SER A 163 -6.67 15.14 5.43
CA SER A 163 -7.57 14.73 6.51
C SER A 163 -7.65 13.21 6.68
N LYS A 164 -7.84 12.77 7.93
CA LYS A 164 -8.05 11.37 8.33
C LYS A 164 -9.23 10.75 7.58
N ASP A 165 -10.37 11.44 7.56
CA ASP A 165 -11.64 10.90 7.08
C ASP A 165 -11.65 10.75 5.56
N GLU A 166 -11.08 11.73 4.84
CA GLU A 166 -10.91 11.65 3.39
C GLU A 166 -10.01 10.46 3.01
N CYS A 167 -8.86 10.32 3.67
CA CYS A 167 -7.96 9.21 3.37
C CYS A 167 -8.57 7.85 3.75
N ARG A 168 -9.34 7.78 4.84
CA ARG A 168 -10.09 6.56 5.21
C ARG A 168 -11.10 6.18 4.13
N LYS A 169 -11.82 7.14 3.57
CA LYS A 169 -12.77 6.92 2.47
C LYS A 169 -12.04 6.42 1.22
N ASN A 170 -11.02 7.16 0.78
CA ASN A 170 -10.22 6.83 -0.40
C ASN A 170 -9.58 5.43 -0.27
N GLY A 171 -9.00 5.14 0.89
CA GLY A 171 -8.40 3.83 1.17
C GLY A 171 -9.41 2.70 1.12
N CYS A 172 -10.61 2.89 1.67
CA CYS A 172 -11.65 1.85 1.57
C CYS A 172 -12.16 1.65 0.14
N GLU A 173 -12.34 2.72 -0.63
CA GLU A 173 -12.72 2.63 -2.05
C GLU A 173 -11.65 1.86 -2.86
N ALA A 174 -10.38 2.20 -2.64
CA ALA A 174 -9.27 1.55 -3.30
C ALA A 174 -9.16 0.05 -2.90
N ILE A 175 -9.33 -0.28 -1.61
CA ILE A 175 -9.35 -1.69 -1.16
C ILE A 175 -10.49 -2.47 -1.81
N MET A 176 -11.68 -1.87 -1.94
CA MET A 176 -12.81 -2.52 -2.62
C MET A 176 -12.48 -2.78 -4.09
N GLU A 177 -11.89 -1.82 -4.80
CA GLU A 177 -11.48 -1.98 -6.20
C GLU A 177 -10.42 -3.07 -6.37
N GLN A 178 -9.42 -3.11 -5.49
CA GLN A 178 -8.39 -4.14 -5.52
C GLN A 178 -8.96 -5.53 -5.21
N ALA A 179 -9.86 -5.64 -4.24
CA ALA A 179 -10.52 -6.92 -3.93
C ALA A 179 -11.32 -7.47 -5.12
N ILE A 180 -11.94 -6.60 -5.93
CA ILE A 180 -12.60 -7.04 -7.17
C ILE A 180 -11.56 -7.45 -8.21
N THR A 181 -10.48 -6.67 -8.37
CA THR A 181 -9.40 -6.94 -9.32
C THR A 181 -8.70 -8.29 -9.05
N ASP A 182 -8.43 -8.60 -7.78
CA ASP A 182 -7.88 -9.88 -7.36
C ASP A 182 -8.78 -11.07 -7.73
N GLY A 183 -10.10 -10.84 -7.79
CA GLY A 183 -11.09 -11.84 -8.21
C GLY A 183 -11.17 -12.05 -9.72
N THR A 184 -10.70 -11.10 -10.52
CA THR A 184 -10.81 -11.14 -11.99
C THR A 184 -9.56 -11.59 -12.72
N GLY A 185 -8.39 -11.55 -12.07
CA GLY A 185 -7.08 -11.76 -12.70
C GLY A 185 -6.60 -10.51 -13.46
N ASP A 186 -5.33 -10.51 -13.88
CA ASP A 186 -4.50 -9.34 -14.27
C ASP A 186 -4.94 -8.54 -15.53
N GLY A 187 -6.19 -8.68 -15.99
CA GLY A 187 -6.76 -7.87 -17.06
C GLY A 187 -7.51 -6.67 -16.48
N GLY A 188 -6.98 -5.46 -16.67
CA GLY A 188 -7.63 -4.23 -16.22
C GLY A 188 -9.05 -4.05 -16.76
N TRP A 189 -9.85 -3.23 -16.07
CA TRP A 189 -11.28 -3.05 -16.32
C TRP A 189 -11.56 -2.07 -17.47
N LYS A 190 -12.53 -2.40 -18.33
CA LYS A 190 -13.19 -1.45 -19.22
C LYS A 190 -14.69 -1.49 -19.04
N GLU A 191 -15.30 -0.31 -18.98
CA GLU A 191 -16.75 -0.17 -19.00
C GLU A 191 -17.24 -0.46 -20.43
N ALA A 192 -18.19 -1.37 -20.56
CA ALA A 192 -18.82 -1.72 -21.83
C ALA A 192 -20.33 -1.66 -21.68
N ASP A 193 -20.97 -0.95 -22.60
CA ASP A 193 -22.42 -0.96 -22.74
C ASP A 193 -22.83 -2.21 -23.53
N VAL A 194 -23.66 -3.06 -22.93
CA VAL A 194 -24.25 -4.23 -23.60
C VAL A 194 -25.75 -4.17 -23.38
N PHE A 195 -26.51 -3.97 -24.46
CA PHE A 195 -27.97 -3.85 -24.44
C PHE A 195 -28.52 -2.73 -23.51
N GLY A 196 -27.82 -1.59 -23.39
CA GLY A 196 -28.28 -0.46 -22.57
C GLY A 196 -28.05 -0.66 -21.06
N PHE A 197 -27.40 -1.76 -20.68
CA PHE A 197 -26.93 -2.01 -19.33
C PHE A 197 -25.41 -1.81 -19.30
N LYS A 198 -24.94 -1.02 -18.34
CA LYS A 198 -23.51 -0.77 -18.13
C LYS A 198 -22.88 -1.97 -17.44
N PHE A 199 -22.04 -2.71 -18.15
CA PHE A 199 -21.29 -3.83 -17.60
C PHE A 199 -19.80 -3.50 -17.52
N LYS A 200 -19.12 -4.07 -16.52
CA LYS A 200 -17.66 -3.95 -16.39
C LYS A 200 -17.01 -5.21 -16.97
N VAL A 201 -16.21 -5.06 -18.01
CA VAL A 201 -15.56 -6.16 -18.72
C VAL A 201 -14.06 -6.14 -18.42
N CYS A 202 -13.50 -7.30 -18.10
CA CYS A 202 -12.05 -7.47 -18.00
C CYS A 202 -11.44 -7.32 -19.41
N SER A 203 -10.60 -6.30 -19.61
CA SER A 203 -9.87 -6.05 -20.85
C SER A 203 -8.60 -6.89 -20.85
N PRO A 204 -8.34 -7.72 -21.86
CA PRO A 204 -7.06 -8.43 -21.95
C PRO A 204 -5.93 -7.43 -22.18
N ALA A 205 -4.98 -7.38 -21.25
CA ALA A 205 -3.67 -6.74 -21.42
C ALA A 205 -2.65 -7.77 -21.94
N SER A 206 -2.96 -8.47 -23.03
CA SER A 206 -2.03 -9.28 -23.83
C SER A 206 -2.84 -10.00 -24.91
N ALA A 207 -2.43 -9.85 -26.17
CA ALA A 207 -3.10 -10.43 -27.34
C ALA A 207 -3.03 -11.97 -27.43
N ASN A 208 -2.64 -12.68 -26.35
CA ASN A 208 -2.39 -14.13 -26.37
C ASN A 208 -2.91 -14.93 -25.15
N LEU A 209 -3.89 -14.41 -24.39
CA LEU A 209 -4.56 -15.21 -23.34
C LEU A 209 -5.90 -15.78 -23.87
N PRO A 210 -6.14 -17.11 -23.81
CA PRO A 210 -7.26 -17.77 -24.49
C PRO A 210 -8.62 -17.70 -23.78
N ASP A 211 -8.77 -16.96 -22.69
CA ASP A 211 -10.02 -16.95 -21.89
C ASP A 211 -10.49 -15.51 -21.61
N ARG A 212 -11.51 -15.06 -22.34
CA ARG A 212 -12.18 -13.76 -22.12
C ARG A 212 -13.19 -13.94 -21.00
N ARG A 213 -12.90 -13.43 -19.80
CA ARG A 213 -13.83 -13.44 -18.67
C ARG A 213 -14.73 -12.21 -18.71
N MET A 214 -16.03 -12.42 -18.86
CA MET A 214 -17.06 -11.38 -18.79
C MET A 214 -17.61 -11.33 -17.38
N ILE A 215 -17.46 -10.22 -16.65
CA ILE A 215 -18.09 -10.05 -15.34
C ILE A 215 -19.51 -9.52 -15.53
N THR A 216 -20.49 -10.21 -14.96
CA THR A 216 -21.91 -9.82 -14.99
C THR A 216 -22.34 -9.12 -13.70
N PHE A 217 -21.70 -9.46 -12.59
CA PHE A 217 -21.97 -8.87 -11.29
C PHE A 217 -20.69 -8.77 -10.46
N SER A 218 -20.52 -7.66 -9.75
CA SER A 218 -19.51 -7.56 -8.70
C SER A 218 -20.01 -6.70 -7.55
N LYS A 219 -19.68 -7.12 -6.33
CA LYS A 219 -19.92 -6.34 -5.11
C LYS A 219 -18.73 -6.50 -4.19
N ALA A 220 -18.25 -5.39 -3.62
CA ALA A 220 -17.18 -5.40 -2.64
C ALA A 220 -17.53 -4.62 -1.37
N PHE A 221 -16.83 -4.95 -0.30
CA PHE A 221 -16.94 -4.34 1.02
C PHE A 221 -15.54 -4.14 1.62
N CYS A 222 -15.30 -2.96 2.19
CA CYS A 222 -14.15 -2.66 3.04
C CYS A 222 -14.56 -2.75 4.50
N ILE A 223 -13.87 -3.58 5.28
CA ILE A 223 -14.06 -3.68 6.73
C ILE A 223 -12.76 -3.21 7.41
N PRO A 224 -12.66 -1.93 7.81
CA PRO A 224 -11.48 -1.40 8.50
C PRO A 224 -11.17 -2.22 9.75
N LYS A 225 -9.90 -2.55 9.95
CA LYS A 225 -9.38 -3.15 11.17
C LYS A 225 -8.51 -2.18 11.94
N GLY A 226 -7.64 -1.46 11.25
CA GLY A 226 -6.72 -0.50 11.85
C GLY A 226 -6.52 0.72 10.96
N PHE A 227 -6.38 1.88 11.59
CA PHE A 227 -6.06 3.13 10.92
C PHE A 227 -5.02 3.88 11.75
N SER A 228 -3.85 4.15 11.16
CA SER A 228 -2.71 4.75 11.84
C SER A 228 -2.08 5.87 10.99
N LEU A 229 -1.40 6.80 11.66
CA LEU A 229 -0.56 7.82 11.05
C LEU A 229 0.89 7.38 11.26
N ILE A 230 1.56 7.02 10.17
CA ILE A 230 2.95 6.57 10.23
C ILE A 230 3.89 7.68 9.75
N TYR A 231 5.01 7.86 10.44
CA TYR A 231 6.11 8.71 9.99
C TYR A 231 7.23 7.81 9.48
N TYR A 232 7.45 7.86 8.17
CA TYR A 232 8.44 7.02 7.51
C TYR A 232 9.68 7.84 7.11
N PRO A 233 10.90 7.36 7.43
CA PRO A 233 12.14 8.09 7.18
C PRO A 233 12.58 8.01 5.72
N PHE A 234 12.98 9.15 5.17
CA PHE A 234 13.62 9.27 3.86
C PHE A 234 14.87 10.14 3.96
N TYR A 235 15.81 9.94 3.04
CA TYR A 235 16.83 10.93 2.74
C TYR A 235 16.46 11.68 1.47
N ILE A 236 16.45 13.02 1.56
CA ILE A 236 16.30 13.91 0.42
C ILE A 236 17.71 14.35 0.02
N VAL A 237 18.10 13.96 -1.19
CA VAL A 237 19.42 14.25 -1.76
C VAL A 237 19.24 15.25 -2.90
N ARG A 238 19.75 16.47 -2.70
CA ARG A 238 19.79 17.50 -3.73
C ARG A 238 21.17 17.53 -4.36
N TYR A 239 21.20 17.67 -5.67
CA TYR A 239 22.45 17.76 -6.42
C TYR A 239 22.30 18.69 -7.62
N ASP A 240 23.40 19.31 -8.00
CA ASP A 240 23.47 20.20 -9.15
C ASP A 240 24.20 19.52 -10.30
N TYR A 241 23.68 19.74 -11.52
CA TYR A 241 24.31 19.31 -12.76
C TYR A 241 24.07 20.34 -13.85
N GLN A 242 25.16 20.83 -14.45
CA GLN A 242 25.12 21.86 -15.51
C GLN A 242 24.27 23.10 -15.15
N GLY A 243 24.37 23.55 -13.89
CA GLY A 243 23.64 24.72 -13.40
C GLY A 243 22.14 24.50 -13.16
N LYS A 244 21.66 23.25 -13.19
CA LYS A 244 20.29 22.86 -12.81
C LYS A 244 20.32 22.00 -11.57
N SER A 245 19.41 22.28 -10.65
CA SER A 245 19.23 21.52 -9.41
C SER A 245 18.23 20.39 -9.60
N TYR A 246 18.57 19.25 -9.02
CA TYR A 246 17.80 18.01 -9.08
C TYR A 246 17.63 17.44 -7.67
N THR A 247 16.62 16.59 -7.50
CA THR A 247 16.33 15.94 -6.22
C THR A 247 16.11 14.44 -6.43
N ALA A 248 16.65 13.65 -5.52
CA ALA A 248 16.36 12.23 -5.37
C ALA A 248 15.97 11.92 -3.93
N ALA A 249 15.00 11.03 -3.77
CA ALA A 249 14.55 10.52 -2.48
C ALA A 249 14.96 9.07 -2.31
N VAL A 250 15.62 8.78 -1.19
CA VAL A 250 16.10 7.44 -0.81
C VAL A 250 15.30 6.96 0.40
N ASP A 251 14.88 5.69 0.37
CA ASP A 251 14.26 5.03 1.51
C ASP A 251 15.24 4.94 2.69
N GLY A 252 14.88 5.51 3.84
CA GLY A 252 15.73 5.55 5.03
C GLY A 252 15.86 4.22 5.79
N ILE A 253 15.13 3.18 5.37
CA ILE A 253 15.19 1.82 5.94
C ILE A 253 15.78 0.86 4.91
N ALA A 254 15.20 0.80 3.70
CA ALA A 254 15.63 -0.11 2.66
C ALA A 254 16.92 0.35 1.94
N GLY A 255 17.15 1.66 1.83
CA GLY A 255 18.28 2.25 1.13
C GLY A 255 18.14 2.30 -0.40
N ASN A 256 16.95 1.97 -0.93
CA ASN A 256 16.67 2.04 -2.37
C ASN A 256 16.25 3.46 -2.77
N ILE A 257 16.53 3.84 -4.01
CA ILE A 257 15.94 5.05 -4.60
C ILE A 257 14.44 4.83 -4.78
N VAL A 258 13.64 5.76 -4.29
CA VAL A 258 12.17 5.72 -4.41
C VAL A 258 11.71 6.62 -5.55
N SER A 259 12.34 7.79 -5.66
CA SER A 259 12.04 8.79 -6.68
C SER A 259 13.31 9.56 -7.00
N GLY A 260 13.51 9.92 -8.27
CA GLY A 260 14.65 10.74 -8.67
C GLY A 260 14.42 11.43 -10.00
N ARG A 261 14.72 12.74 -10.04
CA ARG A 261 14.73 13.53 -11.28
C ARG A 261 16.17 13.68 -11.76
N ALA A 262 16.46 13.31 -12.99
CA ALA A 262 17.79 13.41 -13.58
C ALA A 262 17.78 14.12 -14.95
N PRO A 263 18.91 14.67 -15.42
CA PRO A 263 19.02 15.17 -16.78
C PRO A 263 18.87 14.03 -17.80
N GLU A 264 18.23 14.33 -18.94
CA GLU A 264 17.99 13.42 -20.07
C GLU A 264 16.95 12.31 -19.83
N THR A 265 16.30 12.27 -18.66
CA THR A 265 15.11 11.44 -18.40
C THR A 265 14.03 12.22 -17.64
N PRO A 266 12.73 12.01 -17.95
CA PRO A 266 11.66 12.45 -17.06
C PRO A 266 11.75 11.70 -15.72
N ASP A 267 11.05 12.20 -14.69
CA ASP A 267 11.04 11.65 -13.32
C ASP A 267 11.02 10.10 -13.31
N VAL A 268 12.13 9.49 -12.86
CA VAL A 268 12.24 8.04 -12.78
C VAL A 268 11.74 7.59 -11.42
N ARG A 269 10.52 7.04 -11.40
CA ARG A 269 9.97 6.37 -10.22
C ARG A 269 10.55 4.96 -10.15
N ALA A 270 11.49 4.74 -9.23
CA ALA A 270 12.02 3.41 -8.98
C ALA A 270 11.08 2.66 -8.03
N GLY A 271 10.19 1.85 -8.60
CA GLY A 271 9.78 0.57 -8.00
C GLY A 271 9.04 0.55 -6.65
N LEU A 272 8.56 1.66 -6.09
CA LEU A 272 7.37 1.66 -5.22
C LEU A 272 6.15 1.81 -6.14
N GLN A 273 5.73 0.68 -6.71
CA GLN A 273 4.74 0.51 -7.81
C GLN A 273 3.59 1.53 -7.86
N GLU A 274 3.36 2.04 -9.08
CA GLU A 274 2.26 2.90 -9.54
C GLU A 274 0.84 2.32 -9.42
N SER A 275 0.64 1.19 -8.75
CA SER A 275 -0.70 0.74 -8.36
C SER A 275 -1.02 1.35 -6.99
N ALA A 276 -1.76 2.47 -6.98
CA ALA A 276 -2.37 3.10 -5.80
C ALA A 276 -2.23 2.31 -4.48
N GLY A 277 -1.10 2.44 -3.78
CA GLY A 277 -0.90 2.14 -2.35
C GLY A 277 -1.38 0.81 -1.79
N LEU A 278 -1.75 -0.17 -2.62
CA LEU A 278 -2.42 -1.40 -2.19
C LEU A 278 -1.54 -2.59 -2.44
N LEU A 279 -1.32 -3.35 -1.38
CA LEU A 279 -0.91 -4.73 -1.50
C LEU A 279 -1.94 -5.62 -0.80
N PRO A 280 -2.45 -6.67 -1.47
CA PRO A 280 -3.02 -7.78 -0.73
C PRO A 280 -1.92 -8.35 0.18
N VAL A 281 -2.22 -8.49 1.46
CA VAL A 281 -1.40 -9.31 2.35
C VAL A 281 -1.56 -10.75 1.85
N GLN A 282 -0.48 -11.33 1.31
CA GLN A 282 -0.46 -12.75 0.97
C GLN A 282 -0.61 -13.56 2.26
N LEU A 283 -1.85 -13.98 2.53
CA LEU A 283 -2.15 -15.03 3.49
C LEU A 283 -1.75 -16.38 2.87
N PRO A 284 -1.31 -17.35 3.68
CA PRO A 284 -1.00 -18.69 3.19
C PRO A 284 -2.18 -19.25 2.39
N GLU A 285 -1.88 -19.89 1.26
CA GLU A 285 -2.84 -20.40 0.26
C GLU A 285 -3.86 -21.40 0.82
N SER A 286 -3.74 -21.79 2.08
CA SER A 286 -4.57 -22.79 2.77
C SER A 286 -6.03 -22.38 3.00
N GLU A 287 -6.43 -21.14 2.72
CA GLU A 287 -7.85 -20.70 2.78
C GLU A 287 -8.47 -20.41 1.40
N LEU A 288 -7.76 -20.68 0.30
CA LEU A 288 -8.37 -20.82 -1.02
C LEU A 288 -9.09 -22.17 -1.09
N HIS A 289 -10.18 -22.31 -0.34
CA HIS A 289 -11.17 -23.32 -0.64
C HIS A 289 -11.80 -22.96 -2.00
N LEU A 290 -11.14 -23.42 -3.06
CA LEU A 290 -11.77 -23.68 -4.34
C LEU A 290 -13.02 -24.52 -4.04
N CYS A 291 -14.19 -23.91 -4.18
CA CYS A 291 -15.45 -24.62 -4.12
C CYS A 291 -15.36 -25.77 -5.15
N PRO A 292 -15.43 -27.05 -4.72
CA PRO A 292 -15.19 -28.16 -5.63
C PRO A 292 -16.39 -28.36 -6.55
N ARG A 293 -16.26 -27.84 -7.79
CA ARG A 293 -16.90 -28.33 -9.04
C ARG A 293 -18.45 -28.29 -9.12
N PRO A 294 -18.98 -28.31 -10.36
CA PRO A 294 -20.17 -27.55 -10.72
C PRO A 294 -21.45 -28.29 -10.35
N PHE A 295 -22.47 -27.52 -9.98
CA PHE A 295 -23.86 -27.98 -9.98
C PHE A 295 -24.20 -28.52 -11.37
N SER A 296 -24.17 -29.84 -11.51
CA SER A 296 -24.71 -30.54 -12.65
C SER A 296 -26.22 -30.27 -12.70
N ARG A 297 -26.65 -29.70 -13.83
CA ARG A 297 -28.00 -29.70 -14.42
C ARG A 297 -29.19 -30.09 -13.53
N GLN A 298 -30.19 -29.20 -13.57
CA GLN A 298 -31.59 -29.35 -13.18
C GLN A 298 -31.88 -29.18 -11.68
N THR A 299 -32.33 -27.99 -11.28
CA THR A 299 -33.76 -27.70 -11.09
C THR A 299 -33.92 -26.17 -11.02
N ALA A 300 -34.94 -25.63 -11.67
CA ALA A 300 -35.30 -24.22 -11.58
C ALA A 300 -35.47 -23.78 -10.11
N CYS A 301 -35.08 -22.55 -9.79
CA CYS A 301 -35.60 -21.85 -8.62
C CYS A 301 -36.12 -20.48 -9.03
N ARG A 302 -37.35 -20.18 -8.59
CA ARG A 302 -37.81 -18.81 -8.38
C ARG A 302 -36.87 -18.17 -7.36
N LEU A 303 -36.03 -17.27 -7.84
CA LEU A 303 -35.77 -15.90 -7.38
C LEU A 303 -34.79 -15.28 -8.37
#